data_AF-A0A3B9MDG5-F1
#
_entry.id   AF-A0A3B9MDG5-F1
#
_cell.length_a   1.000
_cell.length_b   1.000
_cell.length_c   1.000
_cell.angle_alpha   90.00
_cell.angle_beta   90.00
_cell.angle_gamma   90.00
#
_symmetry.space_group_name_H-M   'P 1'
#
loop_
_entity.id
_entity.type
_entity.pdbx_description
1 polymer ?
#
loop_
_entity_poly.entity_id
_entity_poly.type
_entity_poly.pdbx_seq_one_letter_code
_entity_poly.pdbx_strand_id
1 'polypeptide(L)'
;MSGTGDIVKGTGSFTLTIKLTGMTPGSIHVSHVHAGRCSQPGGIVYNLQSVVASSSGTATTTTTVPAGYLVPSSGWYVNVHFGPDFTEAKYAPSISCGDLQPA
;
A
#
# COMPACT_ATOMS: atom_id res chain seq x y z
N MET A 1 3.89 3.39 -14.14
CA MET A 1 4.23 2.67 -12.89
C MET A 1 3.56 1.31 -12.93
N SER A 2 4.24 0.27 -12.45
CA SER A 2 3.67 -1.07 -12.25
C SER A 2 4.27 -1.70 -11.00
N GLY A 3 3.64 -2.77 -10.50
CA GLY A 3 4.12 -3.42 -9.29
C GLY A 3 3.28 -4.59 -8.82
N THR A 4 3.64 -5.12 -7.65
CA THR A 4 2.94 -6.23 -6.98
C THR A 4 2.82 -5.96 -5.48
N GLY A 5 1.84 -6.61 -4.86
CA GLY A 5 1.70 -6.71 -3.41
C GLY A 5 1.73 -8.17 -2.99
N ASP A 6 2.74 -8.58 -2.23
CA ASP A 6 2.90 -9.95 -1.74
C ASP A 6 2.46 -10.03 -0.27
N ILE A 7 1.58 -10.98 0.06
CA ILE A 7 1.09 -11.21 1.43
C ILE A 7 1.63 -12.52 1.99
N VAL A 8 2.15 -12.47 3.21
CA VAL A 8 2.47 -13.66 4.03
C VAL A 8 1.63 -13.61 5.30
N LYS A 9 0.77 -14.61 5.50
CA LYS A 9 -0.10 -14.71 6.68
C LYS A 9 0.70 -15.30 7.86
N GLY A 10 0.53 -14.74 9.05
CA GLY A 10 1.05 -15.26 10.32
C GLY A 10 -0.07 -15.48 11.33
N THR A 11 0.29 -16.00 12.50
CA THR A 11 -0.68 -16.16 13.61
C THR A 11 -0.93 -14.80 14.27
N GLY A 12 -2.11 -14.22 14.01
CA GLY A 12 -2.48 -12.90 14.53
C GLY A 12 -1.74 -11.74 13.86
N SER A 13 -1.05 -11.99 12.74
CA SER A 13 -0.33 -10.98 11.97
C SER A 13 -0.35 -11.29 10.48
N PHE A 14 0.03 -10.32 9.66
CA PHE A 14 0.44 -10.58 8.29
C PHE A 14 1.53 -9.60 7.86
N THR A 15 2.33 -10.03 6.89
CA THR A 15 3.35 -9.21 6.25
C THR A 15 2.88 -8.86 4.85
N LEU A 16 2.93 -7.57 4.51
CA LEU A 16 2.65 -7.05 3.16
C LEU A 16 3.94 -6.46 2.60
N THR A 17 4.36 -6.94 1.43
CA THR A 17 5.48 -6.39 0.66
C THR A 17 4.95 -5.72 -0.60
N ILE A 18 5.21 -4.42 -0.73
CA ILE A 18 4.90 -3.61 -1.91
C ILE A 18 6.17 -3.53 -2.76
N LYS A 19 6.06 -3.88 -4.04
CA LYS A 19 7.13 -3.67 -5.03
C LYS A 19 6.60 -2.78 -6.14
N LEU A 20 7.28 -1.67 -6.43
CA LEU A 20 6.91 -0.74 -7.50
C LEU A 20 8.11 -0.45 -8.42
N THR A 21 7.81 -0.18 -9.69
CA THR A 21 8.77 0.27 -10.70
C THR A 21 8.23 1.46 -11.50
N GLY A 22 9.15 2.26 -12.04
CA GLY A 22 8.81 3.48 -12.79
C GLY A 22 8.36 4.63 -11.88
N MET A 23 8.93 4.71 -10.68
CA MET A 23 8.75 5.81 -9.73
C MET A 23 9.78 6.92 -10.01
N THR A 24 9.50 8.15 -9.58
CA THR A 24 10.50 9.23 -9.58
C THR A 24 11.62 8.89 -8.60
N PRO A 25 12.91 8.87 -9.02
CA PRO A 25 14.02 8.56 -8.13
C PRO A 25 14.05 9.41 -6.86
N GLY A 26 14.29 8.77 -5.70
CA GLY A 26 14.37 9.45 -4.40
C GLY A 26 13.04 9.95 -3.82
N SER A 27 11.92 9.75 -4.53
CA SER A 27 10.60 10.14 -4.01
C SER A 27 10.15 9.26 -2.83
N ILE A 28 9.37 9.84 -1.92
CA ILE A 28 8.84 9.20 -0.73
C ILE A 28 7.31 9.26 -0.79
N HIS A 29 6.65 8.16 -0.45
CA HIS A 29 5.21 8.01 -0.58
C HIS A 29 4.62 7.34 0.66
N VAL A 30 3.48 7.84 1.15
CA VAL A 30 2.72 7.16 2.21
C VAL A 30 1.89 6.04 1.63
N SER A 31 1.76 4.93 2.37
CA SER A 31 0.98 3.78 1.93
C SER A 31 0.10 3.22 3.05
N HIS A 32 -1.04 2.65 2.65
CA HIS A 32 -2.05 2.15 3.56
C HIS A 32 -2.71 0.89 3.00
N VAL A 33 -3.30 0.10 3.88
CA VAL A 33 -4.44 -0.77 3.53
C VAL A 33 -5.71 0.04 3.74
N HIS A 34 -6.60 0.04 2.76
CA HIS A 34 -7.92 0.65 2.82
C HIS A 34 -9.03 -0.40 2.75
N ALA A 35 -10.20 -0.04 3.27
CA ALA A 35 -11.43 -0.80 3.10
C ALA A 35 -11.96 -0.65 1.67
N GLY A 36 -12.65 -1.68 1.17
CA GLY A 36 -13.27 -1.64 -0.16
C GLY A 36 -12.34 -2.18 -1.24
N ARG A 37 -12.44 -1.60 -2.43
CA ARG A 37 -11.68 -1.98 -3.63
C ARG A 37 -11.09 -0.73 -4.29
N CYS A 38 -10.12 -0.90 -5.18
CA CYS A 38 -9.59 0.20 -5.99
C CYS A 38 -10.69 0.96 -6.74
N SER A 39 -11.73 0.25 -7.21
CA SER A 39 -12.88 0.85 -7.90
C SER A 39 -13.93 1.47 -6.97
N GLN A 40 -13.89 1.15 -5.68
CA GLN A 40 -14.81 1.63 -4.67
C GLN A 40 -14.03 1.92 -3.37
N PRO A 41 -13.34 3.07 -3.31
CA PRO A 41 -12.42 3.37 -2.23
C PRO A 41 -13.16 3.58 -0.91
N GLY A 42 -12.53 3.14 0.19
CA GLY A 42 -13.01 3.30 1.55
C GLY A 42 -11.94 3.91 2.46
N GLY A 43 -12.23 3.92 3.77
CA GLY A 43 -11.33 4.48 4.77
C GLY A 43 -10.04 3.67 4.97
N ILE A 44 -9.05 4.28 5.63
CA ILE A 44 -7.80 3.63 6.02
C ILE A 44 -8.09 2.58 7.09
N VAL A 45 -7.53 1.39 6.92
CA VAL A 45 -7.60 0.27 7.88
C VAL A 45 -6.28 0.11 8.61
N TYR A 46 -5.15 0.10 7.87
CA TYR A 46 -3.82 -0.03 8.45
C TYR A 46 -2.84 0.94 7.82
N ASN A 47 -2.01 1.56 8.66
CA ASN A 47 -0.83 2.30 8.23
C ASN A 47 0.27 1.32 7.82
N LEU A 48 0.92 1.61 6.70
CA LEU A 48 2.07 0.86 6.23
C LEU A 48 3.33 1.74 6.30
N GLN A 49 4.49 1.11 6.16
CA GLN A 49 5.74 1.83 5.98
C GLN A 49 5.71 2.68 4.70
N SER A 50 6.44 3.79 4.70
CA SER A 50 6.60 4.61 3.51
C SER A 50 7.29 3.84 2.39
N VAL A 51 6.87 4.11 1.16
CA VAL A 51 7.51 3.60 -0.05
C VAL A 51 8.55 4.62 -0.51
N VAL A 52 9.81 4.20 -0.54
CA VAL A 52 10.94 5.06 -0.91
C VAL A 52 11.54 4.55 -2.21
N ALA A 53 11.50 5.37 -3.25
CA ALA A 53 12.06 5.05 -4.55
C ALA A 53 13.60 5.14 -4.53
N SER A 54 14.25 4.08 -5.01
CA SER A 54 15.68 4.04 -5.27
C SER A 54 16.10 5.01 -6.38
N SER A 55 17.40 5.15 -6.60
CA SER A 55 17.94 5.94 -7.73
C SER A 55 17.52 5.41 -9.11
N SER A 56 17.14 4.12 -9.21
CA SER A 56 16.63 3.53 -10.46
C SER A 56 15.10 3.58 -10.59
N GLY A 57 14.40 4.27 -9.69
CA GLY A 57 12.94 4.41 -9.74
C GLY A 57 12.19 3.13 -9.35
N THR A 58 12.83 2.26 -8.56
CA THR A 58 12.22 1.04 -7.99
C THR A 58 12.05 1.19 -6.49
N ALA A 59 11.05 0.55 -5.91
CA ALA A 59 10.87 0.49 -4.46
C ALA A 59 10.46 -0.91 -4.01
N THR A 60 10.96 -1.33 -2.85
CA THR A 60 10.47 -2.51 -2.13
C THR A 60 10.31 -2.12 -0.67
N THR A 61 9.08 -2.21 -0.16
CA THR A 61 8.75 -1.87 1.23
C THR A 61 7.96 -3.01 1.85
N THR A 62 8.34 -3.42 3.05
CA THR A 62 7.70 -4.53 3.77
C THR A 62 7.17 -4.05 5.11
N THR A 63 5.88 -4.23 5.35
CA THR A 63 5.25 -3.91 6.64
C THR A 63 4.69 -5.17 7.26
N THR A 64 4.96 -5.37 8.56
CA THR A 64 4.24 -6.35 9.38
C THR A 64 3.09 -5.67 10.10
N VAL A 65 1.87 -6.13 9.84
CA VAL A 65 0.65 -5.67 10.51
C VAL A 65 0.32 -6.66 11.63
N PRO A 66 0.20 -6.22 12.90
CA PRO A 66 -0.10 -7.09 14.04
C PRO A 66 -1.60 -7.40 14.15
N ALA A 67 -2.22 -7.80 13.04
CA ALA A 67 -3.60 -8.24 12.96
C ALA A 67 -3.72 -9.42 11.99
N GLY A 68 -4.72 -10.28 12.17
CA GLY A 68 -4.97 -11.38 11.24
C GLY A 68 -5.32 -10.87 9.84
N TYR A 69 -4.87 -11.59 8.80
CA TYR A 69 -5.26 -11.30 7.42
C TYR A 69 -6.68 -11.81 7.13
N LEU A 70 -7.66 -11.01 7.50
CA LEU A 70 -9.09 -11.32 7.40
C LEU A 70 -9.78 -10.28 6.50
N VAL A 71 -9.55 -10.38 5.19
CA VAL A 71 -10.16 -9.46 4.21
C VAL A 71 -11.68 -9.69 4.18
N PRO A 72 -12.51 -8.67 4.47
CA PRO A 72 -13.96 -8.78 4.44
C PRO A 72 -14.48 -8.96 3.01
N SER A 73 -15.73 -9.38 2.84
CA SER A 73 -16.36 -9.52 1.52
C SER A 73 -16.45 -8.20 0.74
N SER A 74 -16.50 -7.07 1.46
CA SER A 74 -16.38 -5.73 0.89
C SER A 74 -15.00 -5.43 0.30
N GLY A 75 -13.99 -6.24 0.64
CA GLY A 75 -12.61 -6.13 0.16
C GLY A 75 -11.73 -5.25 1.04
N TRP A 76 -10.43 -5.41 0.83
CA TRP A 76 -9.38 -4.47 1.18
C TRP A 76 -8.53 -4.21 -0.06
N TYR A 77 -7.87 -3.07 -0.12
CA TYR A 77 -6.86 -2.78 -1.13
C TYR A 77 -5.65 -2.11 -0.52
N VAL A 78 -4.47 -2.38 -1.08
CA VAL A 78 -3.26 -1.61 -0.78
C VAL A 78 -3.22 -0.37 -1.66
N ASN A 79 -2.90 0.77 -1.07
CA ASN A 79 -2.81 2.05 -1.74
C ASN A 79 -1.48 2.74 -1.45
N VAL A 80 -0.87 3.32 -2.47
CA VAL A 80 0.26 4.24 -2.32
C VAL A 80 -0.19 5.60 -2.83
N HIS A 81 0.00 6.64 -2.03
CA HIS A 81 -0.35 8.03 -2.38
C HIS A 81 0.86 8.75 -2.98
N PHE A 82 0.62 9.95 -3.52
CA PHE A 82 1.66 10.78 -4.11
C PHE A 82 2.71 11.27 -3.08
N GLY A 83 2.32 11.40 -1.80
CA GLY A 83 3.25 11.69 -0.70
C GLY A 83 3.99 13.03 -0.82
N PRO A 84 4.94 13.33 0.10
CA PRO A 84 5.53 12.43 1.10
C PRO A 84 4.71 12.25 2.39
N ASP A 85 3.64 13.02 2.55
CA ASP A 85 2.72 12.98 3.69
C ASP A 85 1.30 13.43 3.24
N PHE A 86 0.44 13.87 4.16
CA PHE A 86 -0.88 14.44 3.85
C PHE A 86 -1.04 15.90 4.31
N THR A 87 0.07 16.62 4.48
CA THR A 87 0.04 18.04 4.89
C THR A 87 -0.58 18.94 3.83
N GLU A 88 -0.57 18.50 2.57
CA GLU A 88 -1.18 19.20 1.44
C GLU A 88 -2.12 18.30 0.64
N ALA A 89 -3.23 18.87 0.15
CA ALA A 89 -4.21 18.15 -0.67
C ALA A 89 -3.59 17.55 -1.95
N LYS A 90 -2.54 18.15 -2.50
CA LYS A 90 -1.83 17.64 -3.69
C LYS A 90 -1.12 16.30 -3.44
N TYR A 91 -0.88 15.93 -2.18
CA TYR A 91 -0.22 14.67 -1.80
C TYR A 91 -1.21 13.52 -1.59
N ALA A 92 -2.50 13.84 -1.47
CA ALA A 92 -3.57 12.87 -1.23
C ALA A 92 -3.92 11.93 -2.41
N PRO A 93 -3.73 12.27 -3.69
CA PRO A 93 -4.05 11.36 -4.79
C PRO A 93 -3.30 10.02 -4.70
N SER A 94 -3.99 8.94 -5.08
CA SER A 94 -3.38 7.61 -5.24
C SER A 94 -2.51 7.58 -6.50
N ILE A 95 -1.33 6.97 -6.41
CA ILE A 95 -0.44 6.69 -7.55
C ILE A 95 -0.41 5.20 -7.90
N SER A 96 -0.78 4.34 -6.96
CA SER A 96 -0.96 2.92 -7.22
C SER A 96 -1.98 2.33 -6.25
N CYS A 97 -2.68 1.31 -6.75
CA CYS A 97 -3.68 0.58 -6.01
C CYS A 97 -3.66 -0.89 -6.42
N GLY A 98 -3.90 -1.80 -5.46
CA GLY A 98 -4.07 -3.23 -5.73
C GLY A 98 -5.08 -3.88 -4.79
N ASP A 99 -6.10 -4.52 -5.34
CA ASP A 99 -7.11 -5.26 -4.56
C ASP A 99 -6.48 -6.47 -3.88
N LEU A 100 -6.63 -6.55 -2.56
CA LEU A 100 -6.16 -7.66 -1.75
C LEU A 100 -7.17 -8.80 -1.84
N GLN A 101 -6.69 -9.98 -2.21
CA GLN A 101 -7.55 -11.15 -2.34
C GLN A 101 -7.92 -11.69 -0.94
N PRO A 102 -9.18 -12.13 -0.75
CA PRO A 102 -9.57 -12.92 0.40
C PRO A 102 -8.73 -14.19 0.54
N ALA A 103 -8.68 -14.68 1.77
CA ALA A 103 -7.85 -15.81 2.17
C ALA A 103 -8.25 -17.14 1.53
#